data_AF-A0A6A7RYB6-F1
#
_entry.id   AF-A0A6A7RYB6-F1
#
_cell.length_a   1.000
_cell.length_b   1.000
_cell.length_c   1.000
_cell.angle_alpha   90.00
_cell.angle_beta   90.00
_cell.angle_gamma   90.00
#
_symmetry.space_group_name_H-M   'P 1'
#
loop_
_entity.id
_entity.type
_entity.pdbx_description
1 polymer ?
#
loop_
_entity_poly.entity_id
_entity_poly.type
_entity_poly.pdbx_seq_one_letter_code
_entity_poly.pdbx_strand_id
1 'polypeptide(L)'
;VGLTSQYLEQAGRKLLGGLLGKVGGGFLRGVGKQAVSSGMSFASTYALGHVARRYYAGGRSFSSEMLRASFDSVLAEAKGLQSRYLPEMQARARTLDSAQIVDLVRQG
;
A
#
# COMPACT_ATOMS: atom_id res chain seq x y z
N VAL A 1 22.85 24.55 -4.16
CA VAL A 1 21.92 23.41 -4.33
C VAL A 1 20.69 23.62 -3.43
N GLY A 2 19.60 24.19 -3.93
CA GLY A 2 18.46 24.57 -3.05
C GLY A 2 17.09 24.65 -3.71
N LEU A 3 16.94 24.25 -4.97
CA LEU A 3 15.68 24.36 -5.71
C LEU A 3 14.82 23.08 -5.67
N THR A 4 15.35 21.95 -5.22
CA THR A 4 14.60 20.68 -5.12
C THR A 4 13.92 20.49 -3.76
N SER A 5 14.45 21.09 -2.69
CA SER A 5 13.92 20.91 -1.34
C SER A 5 12.62 21.68 -1.08
N GLN A 6 12.49 22.91 -1.60
CA GLN A 6 11.33 23.76 -1.35
C GLN A 6 10.05 23.22 -2.01
N TYR A 7 10.18 22.66 -3.22
CA TYR A 7 9.05 22.07 -3.93
C TYR A 7 8.61 20.74 -3.29
N LEU A 8 9.59 19.94 -2.82
CA LEU A 8 9.34 18.70 -2.09
C LEU A 8 8.70 18.96 -0.72
N GLU A 9 9.12 20.01 0.00
CA GLU A 9 8.52 20.39 1.28
C GLU A 9 7.07 20.87 1.13
N GLN A 10 6.76 21.64 0.09
CA GLN A 10 5.39 22.12 -0.13
C GLN A 10 4.46 21.01 -0.64
N ALA A 11 4.94 20.19 -1.59
CA ALA A 11 4.21 19.02 -2.05
C ALA A 11 4.00 18.01 -0.92
N GLY A 12 5.05 17.75 -0.14
CA GLY A 12 5.04 16.87 1.03
C GLY A 12 4.11 17.37 2.12
N ARG A 13 4.18 18.64 2.51
CA ARG A 13 3.31 19.22 3.55
C ARG A 13 1.83 19.24 3.13
N LYS A 14 1.54 19.50 1.86
CA LYS A 14 0.16 19.51 1.34
C LYS A 14 -0.41 18.10 1.16
N LEU A 15 0.41 17.16 0.70
CA LEU A 15 0.05 15.73 0.68
C LEU A 15 -0.17 15.20 2.09
N LEU A 16 0.77 15.43 3.00
CA LEU A 16 0.68 14.96 4.38
C LEU A 16 -0.50 15.61 5.10
N GLY A 17 -0.65 16.94 5.09
CA GLY A 17 -1.75 17.63 5.75
C GLY A 17 -3.14 17.30 5.17
N GLY A 18 -3.24 17.14 3.85
CA GLY A 18 -4.50 16.86 3.15
C GLY A 18 -4.92 15.39 3.20
N LEU A 19 -3.99 14.45 2.99
CA LEU A 19 -4.27 13.01 3.02
C LEU A 19 -4.33 12.49 4.45
N LEU A 20 -3.39 12.84 5.36
CA LEU A 20 -3.53 12.44 6.76
C LEU A 20 -4.72 13.13 7.43
N GLY A 21 -5.09 14.36 7.05
CA GLY A 21 -6.30 14.99 7.58
C GLY A 21 -7.58 14.23 7.19
N LYS A 22 -7.69 13.79 5.92
CA LYS A 22 -8.88 13.08 5.41
C LYS A 22 -8.93 11.61 5.81
N VAL A 23 -7.81 10.89 5.71
CA VAL A 23 -7.72 9.48 6.12
C VAL A 23 -7.66 9.37 7.63
N GLY A 24 -6.91 10.25 8.31
CA GLY A 24 -6.80 10.27 9.76
C GLY A 24 -8.05 10.72 10.50
N GLY A 25 -8.94 11.52 9.90
CA GLY A 25 -10.22 11.87 10.53
C GLY A 25 -11.21 10.70 10.69
N GLY A 26 -11.19 9.74 9.75
CA GLY A 26 -12.10 8.59 9.71
C GLY A 26 -11.44 7.24 10.05
N PHE A 27 -10.23 6.99 9.54
CA PHE A 27 -9.52 5.71 9.70
C PHE A 27 -8.79 5.61 11.04
N LEU A 28 -8.10 6.68 11.52
CA LEU A 28 -7.46 6.67 12.85
C LEU A 28 -8.48 6.66 14.00
N ARG A 29 -9.72 7.11 13.76
CA ARG A 29 -10.78 7.09 14.79
C ARG A 29 -11.35 5.68 15.02
N GLY A 30 -11.27 4.79 14.03
CA GLY A 30 -11.68 3.38 14.12
C GLY A 30 -10.55 2.37 14.32
N VAL A 31 -9.31 2.70 13.93
CA VAL A 31 -8.13 1.81 14.03
C VAL A 31 -7.17 2.20 15.18
N GLY A 32 -7.32 3.39 15.77
CA GLY A 32 -6.59 3.81 16.97
C GLY A 32 -5.10 4.11 16.72
N LYS A 33 -4.55 5.02 17.53
CA LYS A 33 -3.21 5.62 17.42
C LYS A 33 -2.00 4.65 17.45
N GLN A 34 -2.20 3.33 17.49
CA GLN A 34 -1.13 2.35 17.71
C GLN A 34 -1.16 1.10 16.82
N ALA A 35 -2.20 0.88 16.01
CA ALA A 35 -2.34 -0.37 15.27
C ALA A 35 -2.32 -0.15 13.75
N VAL A 36 -1.14 0.09 13.18
CA VAL A 36 -0.97 -0.22 11.75
C VAL A 36 -1.02 -1.74 11.64
N SER A 37 -2.05 -2.30 11.01
CA SER A 37 -2.13 -3.74 10.81
C SER A 37 -0.98 -4.23 9.91
N SER A 38 -0.46 -5.42 10.16
CA SER A 38 0.62 -6.01 9.34
C SER A 38 0.28 -6.05 7.85
N GLY A 39 -1.00 -6.25 7.51
CA GLY A 39 -1.49 -6.18 6.13
C GLY A 39 -1.34 -4.80 5.50
N MET A 40 -1.58 -3.73 6.27
CA MET A 40 -1.42 -2.36 5.78
C MET A 40 0.07 -1.98 5.61
N SER A 41 0.94 -2.40 6.53
CA SER A 41 2.40 -2.22 6.40
C SER A 41 2.96 -2.95 5.18
N PHE A 42 2.50 -4.19 4.96
CA PHE A 42 2.87 -4.98 3.79
C PHE A 42 2.41 -4.29 2.50
N ALA A 43 1.11 -3.94 2.41
CA ALA A 43 0.55 -3.26 1.24
C ALA A 43 1.28 -1.95 0.92
N SER A 44 1.60 -1.17 1.95
CA SER A 44 2.37 0.08 1.80
C SER A 44 3.76 -0.18 1.25
N THR A 45 4.48 -1.16 1.79
CA THR A 45 5.84 -1.51 1.33
C THR A 45 5.84 -2.03 -0.09
N TYR A 46 4.88 -2.91 -0.42
CA TYR A 46 4.71 -3.46 -1.76
C TYR A 46 4.47 -2.36 -2.81
N ALA A 47 3.55 -1.43 -2.50
CA ALA A 47 3.22 -0.30 -3.36
C ALA A 47 4.44 0.61 -3.58
N LEU A 48 5.17 0.93 -2.51
CA LEU A 48 6.39 1.74 -2.59
C LEU A 48 7.47 1.07 -3.46
N GLY A 49 7.66 -0.25 -3.31
CA GLY A 49 8.59 -1.01 -4.15
C GLY A 49 8.23 -1.00 -5.64
N HIS A 50 6.93 -1.10 -5.95
CA HIS A 50 6.44 -1.05 -7.34
C HIS A 50 6.67 0.31 -7.99
N VAL A 51 6.38 1.40 -7.27
CA VAL A 51 6.65 2.76 -7.74
C VAL A 51 8.15 2.96 -7.91
N ALA A 52 8.99 2.48 -6.97
CA ALA A 52 10.44 2.57 -7.08
C ALA A 52 10.96 1.85 -8.34
N ARG A 53 10.47 0.63 -8.61
CA ARG A 53 10.83 -0.12 -9.83
C ARG A 53 10.52 0.67 -11.10
N ARG A 54 9.32 1.27 -11.18
CA ARG A 54 8.89 2.11 -12.31
C ARG A 54 9.71 3.39 -12.43
N TYR A 55 10.01 4.03 -11.30
CA TYR A 55 10.86 5.23 -11.26
C TYR A 55 12.26 4.96 -11.82
N TYR A 56 12.91 3.88 -11.39
CA TYR A 56 14.24 3.52 -11.90
C TYR A 56 14.22 3.10 -13.37
N ALA A 57 13.18 2.41 -13.81
CA ALA A 57 13.01 2.04 -15.23
C ALA A 57 12.71 3.25 -16.13
N GLY A 58 11.98 4.25 -15.64
CA GLY A 58 11.55 5.45 -16.38
C GLY A 58 12.57 6.59 -16.40
N GLY A 59 13.87 6.29 -16.26
CA GLY A 59 14.91 7.32 -16.28
C GLY A 59 14.92 8.25 -15.06
N ARG A 60 14.39 7.79 -13.91
CA ARG A 60 14.32 8.54 -12.64
C ARG A 60 13.43 9.79 -12.71
N SER A 61 12.40 9.76 -13.56
CA SER A 61 11.36 10.79 -13.61
C SER A 61 10.19 10.41 -12.70
N PHE A 62 9.85 11.30 -11.76
CA PHE A 62 8.72 11.14 -10.86
C PHE A 62 7.62 12.13 -11.24
N SER A 63 6.53 11.63 -11.85
CA SER A 63 5.39 12.44 -12.29
C SER A 63 4.06 11.84 -11.80
N SER A 64 3.01 12.66 -11.76
CA SER A 64 1.65 12.20 -11.43
C SER A 64 1.15 11.15 -12.43
N GLU A 65 1.51 11.28 -13.70
CA GLU A 65 1.20 10.32 -14.75
C GLU A 65 1.89 8.97 -14.50
N MET A 66 3.18 8.98 -14.13
CA MET A 66 3.91 7.77 -13.76
C MET A 66 3.28 7.07 -12.55
N LEU A 67 2.90 7.84 -11.52
CA LEU A 67 2.22 7.31 -10.34
C LEU A 67 0.87 6.68 -10.70
N ARG A 68 0.07 7.37 -11.51
CA ARG A 68 -1.22 6.87 -11.98
C ARG A 68 -1.07 5.58 -12.77
N ALA A 69 -0.17 5.55 -13.74
CA ALA A 69 0.10 4.36 -14.55
C ALA A 69 0.62 3.19 -13.70
N SER A 70 1.43 3.46 -12.68
CA SER A 70 1.91 2.43 -11.74
C SER A 70 0.78 1.87 -10.89
N PHE A 71 -0.09 2.74 -10.37
CA PHE A 71 -1.27 2.35 -9.61
C PHE A 71 -2.24 1.52 -10.46
N ASP A 72 -2.58 2.00 -11.66
CA ASP A 72 -3.52 1.32 -12.57
C ASP A 72 -3.02 -0.08 -12.94
N SER A 73 -1.72 -0.23 -13.18
CA SER A 73 -1.08 -1.52 -13.44
C SER A 73 -1.22 -2.48 -12.25
N VAL A 74 -0.88 -2.03 -11.04
CA VAL A 74 -0.97 -2.87 -9.83
C VAL A 74 -2.42 -3.23 -9.53
N LEU A 75 -3.35 -2.29 -9.73
CA LEU A 75 -4.77 -2.52 -9.51
C LEU A 75 -5.34 -3.54 -10.52
N ALA A 76 -4.94 -3.46 -11.79
CA ALA A 76 -5.38 -4.41 -12.80
C ALA A 76 -4.89 -5.83 -12.47
N GLU A 77 -3.62 -5.98 -12.09
CA GLU A 77 -3.06 -7.26 -11.66
C GLU A 77 -3.78 -7.80 -10.42
N ALA A 78 -3.99 -6.95 -9.40
CA ALA A 78 -4.69 -7.32 -8.18
C ALA A 78 -6.13 -7.78 -8.46
N LYS A 79 -6.86 -7.13 -9.37
CA LYS A 79 -8.20 -7.58 -9.80
C LYS A 79 -8.17 -8.95 -10.45
N GLY A 80 -7.16 -9.22 -11.29
CA GLY A 80 -6.97 -10.53 -11.90
C GLY A 80 -6.69 -11.62 -10.86
N LEU A 81 -5.78 -11.35 -9.91
CA LEU A 81 -5.47 -12.25 -8.80
C LEU A 81 -6.69 -12.47 -7.90
N GLN A 82 -7.42 -11.41 -7.56
CA GLN A 82 -8.65 -11.51 -6.78
C GLN A 82 -9.65 -12.41 -7.49
N SER A 83 -9.96 -12.16 -8.76
CA SER A 83 -10.94 -12.99 -9.48
C SER A 83 -10.53 -14.47 -9.53
N ARG A 84 -9.23 -14.76 -9.61
CA ARG A 84 -8.71 -16.13 -9.66
C ARG A 84 -8.71 -16.83 -8.30
N TYR A 85 -8.28 -16.15 -7.25
CA TYR A 85 -8.01 -16.76 -5.94
C TYR A 85 -9.07 -16.49 -4.89
N LEU A 86 -10.02 -15.57 -5.13
CA LEU A 86 -11.06 -15.25 -4.14
C LEU A 86 -11.89 -16.46 -3.69
N PRO A 87 -12.31 -17.40 -4.56
CA PRO A 87 -13.04 -18.59 -4.11
C PRO A 87 -12.19 -19.47 -3.19
N GLU A 88 -10.91 -19.64 -3.51
CA GLU A 88 -9.97 -20.44 -2.72
C GLU A 88 -9.67 -19.77 -1.37
N MET A 89 -9.45 -18.46 -1.36
CA MET A 89 -9.29 -17.67 -0.14
C MET A 89 -10.53 -17.79 0.75
N GLN A 90 -11.74 -17.76 0.19
CA GLN A 90 -12.98 -17.95 0.95
C GLN A 90 -13.11 -19.37 1.51
N ALA A 91 -12.77 -20.40 0.72
CA ALA A 91 -12.78 -21.78 1.19
C ALA A 91 -11.77 -22.01 2.32
N ARG A 92 -10.56 -21.45 2.20
CA ARG A 92 -9.53 -21.51 3.24
C ARG A 92 -9.91 -20.71 4.48
N ALA A 93 -10.51 -19.53 4.30
CA ALA A 93 -10.97 -18.70 5.42
C ALA A 93 -12.02 -19.39 6.29
N ARG A 94 -12.87 -20.24 5.71
CA ARG A 94 -13.87 -21.03 6.47
C ARG A 94 -13.25 -22.13 7.33
N THR A 95 -12.02 -22.55 7.03
CA THR A 95 -11.34 -23.67 7.69
C THR A 95 -10.15 -23.23 8.54
N LEU A 96 -9.79 -21.94 8.51
CA LEU A 96 -8.73 -21.37 9.33
C LEU A 96 -9.16 -21.30 10.80
N ASP A 97 -8.50 -22.08 11.64
CA ASP A 97 -8.55 -21.96 13.11
C ASP A 97 -7.31 -21.20 13.63
N SER A 98 -7.51 -20.46 14.71
CA SER A 98 -6.48 -19.76 15.49
C SER A 98 -5.23 -20.62 15.78
N ALA A 99 -5.39 -21.91 16.08
CA ALA A 99 -4.26 -22.84 16.27
C ALA A 99 -3.44 -23.05 14.98
N GLN A 100 -4.09 -23.15 13.83
CA GLN A 100 -3.43 -23.32 12.53
C GLN A 100 -2.70 -22.06 12.07
N ILE A 101 -3.21 -20.88 12.43
CA ILE A 101 -2.54 -19.60 12.14
C ILE A 101 -1.21 -19.53 12.88
N VAL A 102 -1.16 -19.94 14.15
CA VAL A 102 0.07 -19.96 14.95
C VAL A 102 1.11 -20.93 14.35
N ASP A 103 0.67 -22.10 13.89
CA ASP A 103 1.56 -23.05 13.21
C ASP A 103 2.09 -22.52 11.87
N LEU A 104 1.24 -21.85 11.07
CA LEU A 104 1.66 -21.20 9.82
C LEU A 104 2.73 -20.13 10.05
N VAL A 105 2.59 -19.33 11.11
CA VAL A 105 3.56 -18.29 11.48
C VAL A 105 4.85 -18.89 12.02
N ARG A 106 4.80 -20.08 12.63
CA ARG A 106 5.98 -20.76 13.20
C ARG A 106 6.76 -21.57 12.14
N GLN A 107 6.11 -21.95 11.04
CA GLN A 107 6.71 -22.75 9.95
C GLN A 107 7.18 -21.90 8.75
N GLY A 108 6.75 -20.64 8.63
CA GLY A 108 7.22 -19.69 7.62
C GLY A 108 8.45 -18.90 8.06
#